data_AF-L1IMM7-F1
#
_entry.id   AF-L1IMM7-F1
#
_cell.length_a   1.000
_cell.length_b   1.000
_cell.length_c   1.000
_cell.angle_alpha   90.00
_cell.angle_beta   90.00
_cell.angle_gamma   90.00
#
_symmetry.space_group_name_H-M   'P 1'
#
loop_
_entity.id
_entity.type
_entity.pdbx_description
1 polymer ?
#
loop_
_entity_poly.entity_id
_entity_poly.type
_entity_poly.pdbx_seq_one_letter_code
_entity_poly.pdbx_strand_id
1 'polypeptide(L)'
;MEEKTDKSTGVLYLIGLGLSNEQDITVCGLQVVKRCKHVYLEGYTSILGVEKSKLEEFYGREVELMDREAVESNSDEMLLAARTAEVAFLVVGDVYGATTHTDIALRAKEMGIRVEVIHNASTMNACGACGLQLYNFGQTVSLCFWTE
;
A
#
# COMPACT_ATOMS: atom_id res chain seq x y z
N MET A 1 12.76 28.14 -21.81
CA MET A 1 13.61 27.43 -20.85
C MET A 1 13.05 26.03 -20.76
N GLU A 2 13.76 25.04 -21.31
CA GLU A 2 13.40 23.63 -21.13
C GLU A 2 13.59 23.29 -19.65
N GLU A 3 12.47 23.02 -19.00
CA GLU A 3 12.40 22.49 -17.64
C GLU A 3 13.05 21.10 -17.68
N LYS A 4 14.31 21.03 -17.23
CA LYS A 4 14.99 19.75 -17.03
C LYS A 4 14.24 19.01 -15.92
N THR A 5 13.28 18.19 -16.31
CA THR A 5 12.62 17.25 -15.40
C THR A 5 13.71 16.31 -14.91
N ASP A 6 14.10 16.47 -13.66
CA ASP A 6 15.04 15.60 -12.96
C ASP A 6 14.45 14.19 -12.94
N LYS A 7 14.84 13.36 -13.91
CA LYS A 7 14.28 12.02 -14.11
C LYS A 7 14.54 11.19 -12.86
N SER A 8 13.48 10.88 -12.13
CA SER A 8 13.51 9.89 -11.06
C SER A 8 14.14 8.60 -11.57
N THR A 9 15.08 8.05 -10.80
CA THR A 9 15.69 6.73 -11.07
C THR A 9 15.12 5.65 -10.16
N GLY A 10 14.34 6.05 -9.15
CA GLY A 10 13.69 5.14 -8.20
C GLY A 10 12.30 4.68 -8.64
N VAL A 11 11.73 3.79 -7.83
CA VAL A 11 10.42 3.18 -8.05
C VAL A 11 9.67 3.10 -6.72
N LEU A 12 8.41 3.54 -6.73
CA LEU A 12 7.49 3.29 -5.64
C LEU A 12 6.65 2.05 -5.96
N TYR A 13 6.77 1.02 -5.14
CA TYR A 13 5.94 -0.17 -5.21
C TYR A 13 4.79 -0.05 -4.21
N LEU A 14 3.55 -0.07 -4.69
CA LEU A 14 2.37 -0.21 -3.86
C LEU A 14 2.01 -1.69 -3.81
N ILE A 15 2.00 -2.30 -2.62
CA ILE A 15 1.91 -3.76 -2.47
C ILE A 15 0.80 -4.12 -1.51
N GLY A 16 -0.21 -4.83 -2.03
CA GLY A 16 -1.28 -5.41 -1.21
C GLY A 16 -0.76 -6.59 -0.37
N LEU A 17 -1.07 -6.60 0.92
CA LEU A 17 -0.69 -7.67 1.86
C LEU A 17 -1.72 -8.80 1.95
N GLY A 18 -2.90 -8.65 1.38
CA GLY A 18 -4.00 -9.59 1.60
C GLY A 18 -4.65 -9.38 2.97
N LEU A 19 -5.34 -10.40 3.50
CA LEU A 19 -6.40 -10.19 4.50
C LEU A 19 -6.14 -10.85 5.86
N SER A 20 -5.18 -11.76 5.98
CA SER A 20 -4.98 -12.56 7.19
C SER A 20 -3.64 -12.28 7.85
N ASN A 21 -2.53 -12.69 7.23
CA ASN A 21 -1.23 -12.76 7.89
C ASN A 21 -0.06 -12.48 6.93
N GLU A 22 1.17 -12.56 7.43
CA GLU A 22 2.39 -12.25 6.68
C GLU A 22 2.59 -13.10 5.40
N GLN A 23 1.90 -14.24 5.28
CA GLN A 23 2.01 -15.16 4.14
C GLN A 23 0.99 -14.89 3.03
N ASP A 24 -0.02 -14.04 3.28
CA ASP A 24 -1.02 -13.69 2.27
C ASP A 24 -0.45 -12.75 1.19
N ILE A 25 0.72 -12.16 1.44
CA ILE A 25 1.45 -11.42 0.41
C ILE A 25 1.73 -12.33 -0.79
N THR A 26 1.55 -11.81 -2.00
CA THR A 26 1.91 -12.58 -3.20
C THR A 26 3.41 -12.86 -3.23
N VAL A 27 3.82 -13.94 -3.91
CA VAL A 27 5.25 -14.22 -4.15
C VAL A 27 5.93 -13.03 -4.82
N CYS A 28 5.25 -12.36 -5.75
CA CYS A 28 5.74 -11.13 -6.39
C CYS A 28 6.01 -10.03 -5.35
N GLY A 29 5.03 -9.75 -4.49
CA GLY A 29 5.15 -8.75 -3.42
C GLY A 29 6.32 -9.04 -2.50
N LEU A 30 6.46 -10.29 -2.01
CA LEU A 30 7.55 -10.69 -1.12
C LEU A 30 8.94 -10.49 -1.75
N GLN A 31 9.09 -10.82 -3.04
CA GLN A 31 10.36 -10.63 -3.76
C GLN A 31 10.71 -9.16 -3.93
N VAL A 32 9.71 -8.29 -4.12
CA VAL A 32 9.92 -6.84 -4.18
C VAL A 32 10.31 -6.29 -2.82
N VAL A 33 9.57 -6.63 -1.76
CA VAL A 33 9.87 -6.20 -0.39
C VAL A 33 11.31 -6.51 0.01
N LYS A 34 11.79 -7.71 -0.30
CA LYS A 34 13.14 -8.17 0.03
C LYS A 34 14.27 -7.36 -0.61
N ARG A 35 14.03 -6.71 -1.76
CA ARG A 35 15.04 -5.90 -2.46
C ARG A 35 14.87 -4.40 -2.27
N CYS A 36 13.68 -3.92 -1.89
CA CYS A 36 13.43 -2.49 -1.67
C CYS A 36 14.31 -1.96 -0.55
N LYS A 37 14.84 -0.74 -0.74
CA LYS A 37 15.71 -0.07 0.22
C LYS A 37 14.95 0.33 1.49
N HIS A 38 13.73 0.83 1.31
CA HIS A 38 12.81 1.22 2.38
C HIS A 38 11.50 0.46 2.22
N VAL A 39 10.92 0.05 3.35
CA VAL A 39 9.65 -0.67 3.40
C VAL A 39 8.77 0.02 4.43
N TYR A 40 7.69 0.62 3.97
CA TYR A 40 6.71 1.33 4.77
C TYR A 40 5.44 0.49 4.88
N LEU A 41 4.79 0.50 6.05
CA LEU A 41 3.51 -0.14 6.28
C LEU A 41 2.50 0.88 6.75
N GLU A 42 1.38 0.99 6.04
CA GLU A 42 0.24 1.78 6.50
C GLU A 42 -0.44 1.09 7.67
N GLY A 43 -0.53 1.79 8.82
CA GLY A 43 -1.06 1.24 10.05
C GLY A 43 -2.52 1.56 10.37
N TYR A 44 -3.27 2.28 9.52
CA TYR A 44 -4.55 2.89 9.96
C TYR A 44 -5.80 2.55 9.12
N THR A 45 -5.67 2.06 7.88
CA THR A 45 -6.85 1.76 7.02
C THR A 45 -7.48 0.41 7.31
N SER A 46 -6.70 -0.55 7.80
CA SER A 46 -7.16 -1.87 8.22
C SER A 46 -6.13 -2.52 9.13
N ILE A 47 -6.60 -3.30 10.11
CA ILE A 47 -5.73 -3.99 11.06
C ILE A 47 -5.27 -5.29 10.42
N LEU A 48 -3.98 -5.39 10.10
CA LEU A 48 -3.37 -6.69 9.82
C LEU A 48 -3.35 -7.48 11.14
N GLY A 49 -3.84 -8.71 11.15
CA GLY A 49 -3.94 -9.55 12.35
C GLY A 49 -2.60 -10.06 12.89
N VAL A 50 -1.50 -9.38 12.60
CA VAL A 50 -0.12 -9.81 12.85
C VAL A 50 0.71 -8.63 13.35
N GLU A 51 1.55 -8.89 14.36
CA GLU A 51 2.49 -7.89 14.87
C GLU A 51 3.58 -7.56 13.84
N LYS A 52 4.05 -6.30 13.85
CA LYS A 52 5.15 -5.82 13.01
C LYS A 52 6.38 -6.74 13.08
N SER A 53 6.75 -7.20 14.26
CA SER A 53 7.91 -8.08 14.49
C SER A 53 7.86 -9.35 13.64
N LYS A 54 6.68 -9.97 13.53
CA LYS A 54 6.45 -11.18 12.74
C LYS A 54 6.49 -10.92 11.23
N LEU A 55 6.04 -9.74 10.79
CA LEU A 55 6.23 -9.30 9.40
C LEU A 55 7.72 -9.13 9.08
N GLU A 56 8.46 -8.44 9.94
CA GLU A 56 9.89 -8.17 9.74
C GLU A 56 10.70 -9.46 9.69
N GLU A 57 10.41 -10.42 10.58
CA GLU A 57 11.03 -11.74 10.59
C GLU A 57 10.76 -12.50 9.28
N PHE A 58 9.50 -12.54 8.83
CA PHE A 58 9.12 -13.28 7.63
C PHE A 58 9.65 -12.62 6.34
N TYR A 59 9.65 -11.29 6.27
CA TYR A 59 10.15 -10.54 5.12
C TYR A 59 11.68 -10.42 5.10
N GLY A 60 12.34 -10.54 6.26
CA GLY A 60 13.78 -10.32 6.38
C GLY A 60 14.17 -8.87 6.13
N ARG A 61 13.28 -7.93 6.43
CA ARG A 61 13.43 -6.47 6.22
C ARG A 61 12.81 -5.73 7.39
N GLU A 62 13.41 -4.61 7.77
CA GLU A 62 12.79 -3.66 8.69
C GLU A 62 11.58 -2.99 8.00
N VAL A 63 10.51 -2.80 8.76
CA VAL A 63 9.25 -2.23 8.29
C VAL A 63 8.93 -0.96 9.08
N GLU A 64 8.91 0.19 8.42
CA GLU A 64 8.59 1.48 9.02
C GLU A 64 7.07 1.68 9.06
N LEU A 65 6.48 1.82 10.26
CA LEU A 65 5.04 2.05 10.41
C LEU A 65 4.72 3.51 10.10
N MET A 66 3.74 3.73 9.23
CA MET A 66 3.17 5.03 8.94
C MET A 66 1.79 5.15 9.57
N ASP A 67 1.62 6.14 10.44
CA ASP A 67 0.32 6.52 10.97
C ASP A 67 -0.50 7.33 9.94
N ARG A 68 -1.73 7.68 10.32
CA ARG A 68 -2.64 8.40 9.43
C ARG A 68 -2.08 9.74 8.96
N GLU A 69 -1.48 10.51 9.86
CA GLU A 69 -0.89 11.80 9.52
C GLU A 69 0.30 11.63 8.57
N ALA A 70 1.11 10.59 8.77
CA ALA A 70 2.22 10.25 7.89
C ALA A 70 1.76 9.87 6.48
N VAL A 71 0.64 9.16 6.34
CA VAL A 71 0.13 8.77 5.02
C VAL A 71 -0.60 9.91 4.31
N GLU A 72 -1.45 10.66 5.03
CA GLU A 72 -2.29 11.70 4.44
C GLU A 72 -1.55 13.03 4.27
N SER A 73 -0.62 13.38 5.17
CA SER A 73 0.02 14.71 5.22
C SER A 73 1.55 14.70 5.13
N ASN A 74 2.24 13.63 5.55
CA ASN A 74 3.71 13.57 5.55
C ASN A 74 4.31 12.45 4.67
N SER A 75 3.63 12.03 3.61
CA SER A 75 4.17 10.99 2.71
C SER A 75 5.34 11.48 1.86
N ASP A 76 5.68 12.77 1.94
CA ASP A 76 6.76 13.42 1.20
C ASP A 76 8.10 12.74 1.46
N GLU A 77 8.40 12.29 2.67
CA GLU A 77 9.67 11.60 2.97
C GLU A 77 9.79 10.28 2.17
N MET A 78 8.72 9.48 2.15
CA MET A 78 8.65 8.25 1.36
C MET A 78 8.76 8.55 -0.13
N LEU A 79 8.03 9.55 -0.63
CA LEU A 79 8.05 9.93 -2.04
C LEU A 79 9.44 10.45 -2.46
N LEU A 80 10.08 11.26 -1.62
CA LEU A 80 11.45 11.73 -1.84
C LEU A 80 12.45 10.57 -1.87
N ALA A 81 12.32 9.60 -0.96
CA ALA A 81 13.13 8.38 -0.99
C ALA A 81 12.94 7.60 -2.31
N ALA A 82 11.69 7.49 -2.78
CA ALA A 82 11.34 6.82 -4.03
C ALA A 82 11.83 7.53 -5.30
N ARG A 83 12.35 8.76 -5.21
CA ARG A 83 13.02 9.43 -6.35
C ARG A 83 14.35 8.79 -6.74
N THR A 84 15.02 8.15 -5.78
CA THR A 84 16.40 7.66 -5.93
C THR A 84 16.59 6.20 -5.54
N ALA A 85 15.55 5.54 -5.02
CA ALA A 85 15.61 4.16 -4.59
C ALA A 85 14.31 3.40 -4.90
N GLU A 86 14.38 2.08 -4.83
CA GLU A 86 13.19 1.23 -4.78
C GLU A 86 12.60 1.27 -3.36
N VAL A 87 11.34 1.68 -3.27
CA VAL A 87 10.60 1.82 -2.00
C VAL A 87 9.34 0.97 -2.06
N ALA A 88 9.08 0.19 -1.03
CA ALA A 88 7.83 -0.57 -0.89
C ALA A 88 6.89 0.15 0.09
N PHE A 89 5.64 0.33 -0.31
CA PHE A 89 4.55 0.80 0.52
C PHE A 89 3.51 -0.31 0.62
N LEU A 90 3.41 -0.89 1.81
CA LEU A 90 2.58 -2.04 2.13
C LEU A 90 1.22 -1.58 2.63
N VAL A 91 0.17 -2.16 2.07
CA VAL A 91 -1.22 -1.84 2.39
C VAL A 91 -2.00 -3.12 2.67
N VAL A 92 -2.88 -3.09 3.67
CA VAL A 92 -3.71 -4.25 4.01
C VAL A 92 -4.79 -4.44 2.94
N GLY A 93 -5.02 -5.68 2.53
CA GLY A 93 -5.90 -6.02 1.42
C GLY A 93 -5.24 -5.77 0.06
N ASP A 94 -5.95 -5.06 -0.82
CA ASP A 94 -5.50 -4.67 -2.16
C ASP A 94 -5.36 -3.15 -2.26
N VAL A 95 -4.38 -2.69 -3.04
CA VAL A 95 -4.00 -1.28 -3.17
C VAL A 95 -5.15 -0.37 -3.56
N TYR A 96 -6.02 -0.78 -4.48
CA TYR A 96 -7.12 0.07 -4.92
C TYR A 96 -8.47 -0.36 -4.34
N GLY A 97 -8.45 -1.23 -3.33
CA GLY A 97 -9.63 -1.53 -2.51
C GLY A 97 -10.10 -0.33 -1.68
N ALA A 98 -9.20 0.60 -1.35
CA ALA A 98 -9.48 1.86 -0.67
C ALA A 98 -8.98 3.06 -1.50
N THR A 99 -9.60 4.22 -1.32
CA THR A 99 -9.30 5.41 -2.14
C THR A 99 -8.01 6.14 -1.74
N THR A 100 -7.55 5.98 -0.50
CA THR A 100 -6.36 6.69 0.04
C THR A 100 -5.09 6.43 -0.76
N HIS A 101 -4.86 5.18 -1.19
CA HIS A 101 -3.62 4.83 -1.88
C HIS A 101 -3.56 5.33 -3.32
N THR A 102 -4.72 5.66 -3.89
CA THR A 102 -4.80 6.31 -5.21
C THR A 102 -4.18 7.70 -5.16
N ASP A 103 -4.38 8.45 -4.07
CA ASP A 103 -3.79 9.78 -3.89
C ASP A 103 -2.25 9.73 -3.86
N ILE A 104 -1.67 8.78 -3.12
CA ILE A 104 -0.21 8.54 -3.11
C ILE A 104 0.33 8.24 -4.51
N ALA A 105 -0.37 7.38 -5.26
CA ALA A 105 0.01 7.03 -6.63
C ALA A 105 -0.02 8.24 -7.57
N LEU A 106 -0.98 9.15 -7.39
CA LEU A 106 -1.09 10.39 -8.17
C LEU A 106 0.04 11.35 -7.82
N ARG A 107 0.27 11.63 -6.54
CA ARG A 107 1.38 12.49 -6.07
C ARG A 107 2.74 11.99 -6.53
N ALA A 108 2.98 10.67 -6.45
CA ALA A 108 4.21 10.07 -6.96
C ALA A 108 4.40 10.33 -8.47
N LYS A 109 3.34 10.18 -9.27
CA LYS A 109 3.39 10.46 -10.71
C LYS A 109 3.62 11.94 -11.02
N GLU A 110 3.01 12.85 -10.26
CA GLU A 110 3.23 14.29 -10.38
C GLU A 110 4.69 14.67 -10.10
N MET A 111 5.35 13.95 -9.17
CA MET A 111 6.78 14.08 -8.88
C MET A 111 7.69 13.33 -9.87
N GLY A 112 7.14 12.72 -10.93
CA GLY A 112 7.89 11.96 -11.92
C GLY A 112 8.44 10.62 -11.42
N ILE A 113 7.93 10.09 -10.31
CA ILE A 113 8.33 8.81 -9.74
C ILE A 113 7.57 7.69 -10.46
N ARG A 114 8.27 6.63 -10.85
CA ARG A 114 7.63 5.43 -11.41
C ARG A 114 6.88 4.71 -10.29
N VAL A 115 5.59 4.45 -10.52
CA VAL A 115 4.75 3.68 -9.60
C VAL A 115 4.45 2.31 -10.20
N GLU A 116 4.68 1.26 -9.43
CA GLU A 116 4.36 -0.13 -9.78
C GLU A 116 3.41 -0.71 -8.73
N VAL A 117 2.34 -1.36 -9.17
CA VAL A 117 1.29 -1.87 -8.28
C VAL A 117 1.32 -3.39 -8.27
N ILE A 118 1.36 -3.98 -7.07
CA ILE A 118 1.26 -5.41 -6.85
C ILE A 118 -0.05 -5.68 -6.12
N HIS A 119 -1.01 -6.21 -6.86
CA HIS A 119 -2.35 -6.51 -6.38
C HIS A 119 -2.41 -7.70 -5.43
N ASN A 120 -3.47 -7.77 -4.63
CA ASN A 120 -3.75 -8.89 -3.74
C ASN A 120 -5.28 -9.10 -3.51
N ALA A 121 -5.63 -9.99 -2.57
CA ALA A 121 -7.00 -10.20 -2.11
C ALA A 121 -7.55 -8.94 -1.40
N SER A 122 -8.86 -8.72 -1.51
CA SER A 122 -9.53 -7.55 -0.95
C SER A 122 -10.81 -7.97 -0.24
N THR A 123 -11.21 -7.28 0.82
CA THR A 123 -12.50 -7.51 1.47
C THR A 123 -13.67 -7.41 0.47
N MET A 124 -13.51 -6.59 -0.58
CA MET A 124 -14.45 -6.45 -1.69
C MET A 124 -14.73 -7.75 -2.44
N ASN A 125 -13.75 -8.65 -2.56
CA ASN A 125 -13.94 -9.96 -3.19
C ASN A 125 -14.13 -11.08 -2.15
N ALA A 126 -13.53 -10.96 -0.97
CA ALA A 126 -13.65 -11.94 0.11
C ALA A 126 -15.07 -12.02 0.70
N CYS A 127 -15.91 -10.99 0.55
CA CYS A 127 -17.32 -11.03 0.94
C CYS A 127 -18.12 -12.14 0.22
N GLY A 128 -17.60 -12.71 -0.87
CA GLY A 128 -18.11 -13.92 -1.50
C GLY A 128 -18.15 -15.15 -0.57
N ALA A 129 -17.41 -15.12 0.55
CA ALA A 129 -17.49 -16.13 1.61
C ALA A 129 -18.92 -16.29 2.19
N CYS A 130 -19.79 -15.29 2.01
CA CYS A 130 -21.21 -15.37 2.37
C CYS A 130 -22.06 -16.24 1.41
N GLY A 131 -21.47 -16.79 0.34
CA GLY A 131 -22.19 -17.55 -0.69
C GLY A 131 -22.98 -16.67 -1.67
N LEU A 132 -22.82 -15.35 -1.60
CA LEU A 132 -23.46 -14.39 -2.49
C LEU A 132 -22.63 -14.21 -3.77
N GLN A 133 -23.30 -14.09 -4.91
CA GLN A 133 -22.64 -13.84 -6.19
C GLN A 133 -22.12 -12.40 -6.26
N LEU A 134 -20.80 -12.24 -6.40
CA LEU A 134 -20.13 -10.93 -6.42
C LEU A 134 -20.68 -9.98 -7.50
N TYR A 135 -21.13 -10.49 -8.65
CA TYR A 135 -21.73 -9.68 -9.71
C TYR A 135 -23.04 -8.98 -9.31
N ASN A 136 -23.67 -9.38 -8.21
CA ASN A 136 -24.91 -8.77 -7.71
C ASN A 136 -24.65 -7.66 -6.68
N PHE A 137 -23.40 -7.41 -6.29
CA PHE A 137 -23.06 -6.33 -5.37
C PHE A 137 -23.10 -4.98 -6.08
N GLY A 138 -23.80 -4.01 -5.47
CA GLY A 138 -23.89 -2.63 -5.95
C GLY A 138 -22.74 -1.76 -5.44
N GLN A 139 -22.99 -0.45 -5.32
CA GLN A 139 -22.01 0.50 -4.80
C GLN A 139 -21.69 0.24 -3.31
N THR A 140 -20.41 0.20 -2.98
CA THR A 140 -19.93 0.12 -1.58
C THR A 140 -20.14 1.46 -0.88
N VAL A 141 -20.59 1.41 0.37
CA VAL A 141 -20.82 2.58 1.24
C VAL A 141 -20.05 2.41 2.55
N SER A 142 -19.63 3.52 3.14
CA SER A 142 -18.97 3.56 4.45
C SER A 142 -19.92 4.12 5.50
N LEU A 143 -20.06 3.44 6.64
CA LEU A 143 -20.83 3.92 7.79
C LEU A 143 -19.87 4.61 8.77
N CYS A 144 -20.04 5.91 8.95
CA CYS A 144 -19.20 6.71 9.85
C CYS A 144 -19.81 6.79 11.26
N PHE A 145 -18.94 6.94 12.27
CA PHE A 145 -19.39 7.37 13.59
C PHE A 145 -20.00 8.78 13.50
N TRP A 146 -21.04 9.02 14.29
CA TRP A 146 -21.56 10.37 14.46
C TRP A 146 -20.57 11.22 15.27
N THR A 147 -20.31 12.41 14.78
CA THR A 147 -19.76 13.50 15.58
C THR A 147 -20.93 14.18 16.27
N GLU A 148 -20.90 14.31 17.60
CA GLU A 148 -21.83 15.21 18.31
C GLU A 148 -21.75 16.64 17.79
#